data_AF-I0BME5-F1
#
_entry.id   AF-I0BME5-F1
#
_cell.length_a   1.000
_cell.length_b   1.000
_cell.length_c   1.000
_cell.angle_alpha   90.00
_cell.angle_beta   90.00
_cell.angle_gamma   90.00
#
_symmetry.space_group_name_H-M   'P 1'
#
loop_
_entity.id
_entity.type
_entity.pdbx_description
1 polymer ?
#
loop_
_entity_poly.entity_id
_entity_poly.type
_entity_poly.pdbx_seq_one_letter_code
_entity_poly.pdbx_strand_id
1 'polypeptide(L)'
;MKRIWPLALLLFLLLGAPALAHVENEKTLYDDLEHTQALEDIVFVRALGLVSAEGGAKLFRPQAGLRKADLAYWAGVYHRYGGGGKSEEQVRDAALKNGLVDSLEGDAAYEDVSRAYFGGQAPVEKPGTKLTRAELAVYLRKHAQEPIGGQKLLDKLGITAGPSGVISKVTSSQAGEGSSAYPVYRVVIGGREYGVSPHPKALYGPADLKQWEGKTLAETWISGANGTAPELQVLKLEKGQFGSEAMEASAAAHAHHHDEPSVTSGGFPVLPLVAALLGAGIVFWLVRGKKFSK
;
A
#
# COMPACT_ATOMS: atom_id res chain seq x y z
N MET A 1 -32.74 13.26 32.18
CA MET A 1 -31.79 12.34 31.51
C MET A 1 -31.78 12.52 29.98
N LYS A 2 -31.45 13.71 29.44
CA LYS A 2 -31.58 13.99 27.98
C LYS A 2 -30.44 14.83 27.36
N ARG A 3 -29.25 14.92 27.97
CA ARG A 3 -28.20 15.88 27.52
C ARG A 3 -26.79 15.32 27.32
N ILE A 4 -26.58 14.01 27.42
CA ILE A 4 -25.23 13.40 27.33
C ILE A 4 -24.97 12.80 25.93
N TRP A 5 -26.01 12.65 25.11
CA TRP A 5 -25.92 12.00 23.80
C TRP A 5 -25.25 12.82 22.67
N PRO A 6 -25.34 14.17 22.59
CA PRO A 6 -24.75 14.87 21.45
C PRO A 6 -23.21 14.91 21.50
N LEU A 7 -22.60 14.85 22.68
CA LEU A 7 -21.15 14.98 22.84
C LEU A 7 -20.40 13.67 22.54
N ALA A 8 -21.01 12.51 22.85
CA ALA A 8 -20.47 11.20 22.48
C ALA A 8 -20.58 10.94 20.97
N LEU A 9 -21.63 11.47 20.32
CA LEU A 9 -21.81 11.38 18.87
C LEU A 9 -20.79 12.24 18.11
N LEU A 10 -20.46 13.44 18.63
CA LEU A 10 -19.47 14.33 18.04
C LEU A 10 -18.05 13.74 18.09
N LEU A 11 -17.72 13.01 19.17
CA LEU A 11 -16.42 12.37 19.34
C LEU A 11 -16.25 11.13 18.43
N PHE A 12 -17.35 10.44 18.12
CA PHE A 12 -17.34 9.28 17.21
C PHE A 12 -17.26 9.69 15.73
N LEU A 13 -17.76 10.87 15.38
CA LEU A 13 -17.68 11.45 14.03
C LEU A 13 -16.28 11.98 13.67
N LEU A 14 -15.41 12.20 14.65
CA LEU A 14 -14.05 12.75 14.46
C LEU A 14 -12.96 11.67 14.27
N LEU A 15 -13.31 10.39 14.26
CA LEU A 15 -12.33 9.28 14.31
C LEU A 15 -12.29 8.36 13.09
N GLY A 16 -12.85 8.78 11.95
CA GLY A 16 -12.78 8.00 10.71
C GLY A 16 -12.41 8.87 9.52
N ALA A 17 -11.12 9.10 9.30
CA ALA A 17 -10.67 9.55 7.98
C ALA A 17 -11.07 8.48 6.96
N PRO A 18 -11.83 8.81 5.90
CA PRO A 18 -12.11 7.85 4.85
C PRO A 18 -10.79 7.45 4.20
N ALA A 19 -10.55 6.14 4.07
CA ALA A 19 -9.54 5.61 3.17
C ALA A 19 -9.99 5.92 1.74
N LEU A 20 -9.72 7.13 1.30
CA LEU A 20 -9.96 7.59 -0.06
C LEU A 20 -9.14 6.71 -1.00
N ALA A 21 -9.79 6.20 -2.04
CA ALA A 21 -9.12 5.49 -3.11
C ALA A 21 -8.23 6.48 -3.86
N HIS A 22 -6.95 6.50 -3.51
CA HIS A 22 -5.95 7.34 -4.14
C HIS A 22 -5.06 6.47 -5.01
N VAL A 23 -5.01 6.81 -6.29
CA VAL A 23 -3.94 6.31 -7.16
C VAL A 23 -2.61 6.80 -6.59
N GLU A 24 -1.69 5.87 -6.37
CA GLU A 24 -0.30 6.20 -6.10
C GLU A 24 0.49 5.95 -7.38
N ASN A 25 1.33 6.90 -7.76
CA ASN A 25 2.18 6.77 -8.93
C ASN A 25 3.66 6.82 -8.52
N GLU A 26 4.56 6.76 -9.51
CA GLU A 26 6.00 6.77 -9.27
C GLU A 26 6.51 8.04 -8.56
N LYS A 27 5.71 9.12 -8.52
CA LYS A 27 6.05 10.37 -7.83
C LYS A 27 5.54 10.43 -6.39
N THR A 28 4.63 9.55 -5.99
CA THR A 28 3.98 9.60 -4.66
C THR A 28 4.17 8.34 -3.83
N LEU A 29 4.58 7.24 -4.48
CA LEU A 29 4.83 5.96 -3.82
C LEU A 29 6.07 6.00 -2.92
N TYR A 30 7.15 6.60 -3.41
CA TYR A 30 8.43 6.73 -2.73
C TYR A 30 9.17 7.98 -3.22
N ASP A 31 9.86 8.66 -2.31
CA ASP A 31 10.53 9.94 -2.57
C ASP A 31 11.88 9.77 -3.29
N ASP A 32 12.44 8.56 -3.31
CA ASP A 32 13.81 8.27 -3.76
C ASP A 32 13.90 7.41 -5.04
N LEU A 33 12.84 7.39 -5.86
CA LEU A 33 12.82 6.59 -7.09
C LEU A 33 13.19 7.35 -8.37
N GLU A 34 13.22 8.68 -8.36
CA GLU A 34 13.27 9.47 -9.61
C GLU A 34 14.41 9.12 -10.57
N HIS A 35 15.56 8.68 -10.04
CA HIS A 35 16.75 8.37 -10.84
C HIS A 35 17.10 6.88 -10.90
N THR A 36 16.25 5.99 -10.37
CA THR A 36 16.53 4.55 -10.42
C THR A 36 16.14 3.96 -11.77
N GLN A 37 17.02 3.12 -12.32
CA GLN A 37 16.72 2.36 -13.53
C GLN A 37 15.67 1.26 -13.28
N ALA A 38 15.51 0.83 -12.02
CA ALA A 38 14.56 -0.20 -11.60
C ALA A 38 13.16 0.36 -11.25
N LEU A 39 12.83 1.59 -11.66
CA LEU A 39 11.60 2.28 -11.26
C LEU A 39 10.34 1.46 -11.55
N GLU A 40 10.21 0.94 -12.76
CA GLU A 40 9.05 0.14 -13.17
C GLU A 40 8.95 -1.16 -12.35
N ASP A 41 10.08 -1.82 -12.09
CA ASP A 41 10.14 -3.07 -11.35
C ASP A 41 9.79 -2.88 -9.87
N ILE A 42 10.27 -1.79 -9.26
CA ILE A 42 9.98 -1.43 -7.87
C ILE A 42 8.49 -1.14 -7.70
N VAL A 43 7.90 -0.32 -8.57
CA VAL A 43 6.46 -0.03 -8.53
C VAL A 43 5.66 -1.32 -8.71
N PHE A 44 6.08 -2.19 -9.64
CA PHE A 44 5.44 -3.48 -9.87
C PHE A 44 5.43 -4.39 -8.63
N VAL A 45 6.58 -4.64 -8.02
CA VAL A 45 6.66 -5.55 -6.84
C VAL A 45 5.93 -4.96 -5.63
N ARG A 46 5.93 -3.63 -5.49
CA ARG A 46 5.19 -2.96 -4.41
C ARG A 46 3.68 -3.02 -4.62
N ALA A 47 3.22 -2.84 -5.85
CA ALA A 47 1.80 -2.86 -6.20
C ALA A 47 1.15 -4.22 -5.95
N LEU A 48 1.88 -5.28 -6.27
CA LEU A 48 1.38 -6.65 -6.14
C LEU A 48 1.64 -7.24 -4.74
N GLY A 49 2.17 -6.45 -3.80
CA GLY A 49 2.43 -6.90 -2.44
C GLY A 49 3.54 -7.95 -2.33
N LEU A 50 4.41 -8.04 -3.34
CA LEU A 50 5.62 -8.85 -3.26
C LEU A 50 6.63 -8.21 -2.29
N VAL A 51 6.64 -6.88 -2.23
CA VAL A 51 7.36 -6.09 -1.23
C VAL A 51 6.36 -5.25 -0.43
N SER A 52 6.53 -5.20 0.90
CA SER A 52 5.66 -4.42 1.79
C SER A 52 6.14 -2.98 1.94
N ALA A 53 5.22 -2.05 2.25
CA ALA A 53 5.63 -0.75 2.73
C ALA A 53 6.32 -0.86 4.10
N GLU A 54 7.30 0.00 4.31
CA GLU A 54 7.93 0.20 5.61
C GLU A 54 7.16 1.29 6.36
N GLY A 55 7.08 1.16 7.69
CA GLY A 55 6.59 2.24 8.55
C GLY A 55 7.58 3.40 8.58
N GLY A 56 7.08 4.63 8.56
CA GLY A 56 7.90 5.85 8.64
C GLY A 56 8.07 6.55 7.30
N ALA A 57 9.30 6.90 6.93
CA ALA A 57 9.60 7.66 5.73
C ALA A 57 9.29 6.88 4.43
N LYS A 58 8.76 7.56 3.41
CA LYS A 58 8.45 6.99 2.09
C LYS A 58 9.72 6.77 1.25
N LEU A 59 10.63 5.93 1.73
CA LEU A 59 11.88 5.60 1.04
C LEU A 59 11.93 4.12 0.69
N PHE A 60 12.20 3.81 -0.58
CA PHE A 60 12.47 2.44 -0.99
C PHE A 60 13.93 2.07 -0.79
N ARG A 61 14.87 3.03 -0.83
CA ARG A 61 16.32 2.86 -0.78
C ARG A 61 16.86 1.90 -1.84
N PRO A 62 16.71 2.19 -3.15
CA PRO A 62 17.04 1.25 -4.23
C PRO A 62 18.47 0.71 -4.18
N GLN A 63 19.44 1.53 -3.77
CA GLN A 63 20.86 1.21 -3.73
C GLN A 63 21.32 0.55 -2.42
N ALA A 64 20.46 0.50 -1.40
CA ALA A 64 20.81 -0.15 -0.15
C ALA A 64 20.85 -1.67 -0.34
N GLY A 65 21.82 -2.32 0.33
CA GLY A 65 21.86 -3.78 0.42
C GLY A 65 20.57 -4.32 1.03
N LEU A 66 20.02 -5.38 0.43
CA LEU A 66 18.84 -6.06 0.95
C LEU A 66 19.22 -6.80 2.22
N ARG A 67 18.65 -6.42 3.36
CA ARG A 67 18.87 -7.12 4.63
C ARG A 67 18.05 -8.40 4.67
N LYS A 68 18.60 -9.47 5.27
CA LYS A 68 17.85 -10.72 5.44
C LYS A 68 16.57 -10.52 6.28
N ALA A 69 16.61 -9.64 7.27
CA ALA A 69 15.42 -9.26 8.05
C ALA A 69 14.30 -8.60 7.22
N ASP A 70 14.65 -7.80 6.21
CA ASP A 70 13.67 -7.18 5.30
C ASP A 70 13.08 -8.23 4.37
N LEU A 71 13.93 -9.08 3.79
CA LEU A 71 13.49 -10.20 2.96
C LEU A 71 12.56 -11.15 3.73
N ALA A 72 12.91 -11.47 4.98
CA ALA A 72 12.10 -12.31 5.86
C ALA A 72 10.72 -11.70 6.09
N TYR A 73 10.65 -10.39 6.35
CA TYR A 73 9.39 -9.70 6.54
C TYR A 73 8.54 -9.72 5.26
N TRP A 74 9.10 -9.28 4.12
CA TRP A 74 8.37 -9.19 2.87
C TRP A 74 7.90 -10.55 2.35
N ALA A 75 8.79 -11.55 2.33
CA ALA A 75 8.41 -12.91 1.95
C ALA A 75 7.40 -13.48 2.95
N GLY A 76 7.56 -13.23 4.25
CA GLY A 76 6.60 -13.65 5.27
C GLY A 76 5.20 -13.08 5.03
N VAL A 77 5.08 -11.79 4.69
CA VAL A 77 3.80 -11.16 4.31
C VAL A 77 3.23 -11.82 3.06
N TYR A 78 4.05 -12.03 2.03
CA TYR A 78 3.65 -12.72 0.79
C TYR A 78 3.10 -14.13 1.05
N HIS A 79 3.73 -14.89 1.95
CA HIS A 79 3.25 -16.21 2.41
C HIS A 79 2.13 -16.15 3.46
N ARG A 80 1.53 -14.97 3.68
CA ARG A 80 0.42 -14.71 4.60
C ARG A 80 0.73 -14.97 6.07
N TYR A 81 2.00 -14.92 6.46
CA TYR A 81 2.39 -15.07 7.86
C TYR A 81 2.02 -13.87 8.73
N GLY A 82 1.73 -12.70 8.14
CA GLY A 82 1.29 -11.47 8.81
C GLY A 82 -0.21 -11.32 9.08
N GLY A 83 -1.03 -12.32 8.73
CA GLY A 83 -2.47 -12.26 9.03
C GLY A 83 -2.77 -12.15 10.53
N GLY A 84 -3.87 -11.48 10.88
CA GLY A 84 -4.37 -11.40 12.27
C GLY A 84 -3.71 -10.35 13.16
N GLY A 85 -3.14 -9.29 12.59
CA GLY A 85 -2.56 -8.17 13.37
C GLY A 85 -1.19 -8.49 13.97
N LYS A 86 -0.45 -9.42 13.37
CA LYS A 86 0.90 -9.77 13.83
C LYS A 86 1.88 -8.62 13.59
N SER A 87 2.82 -8.46 14.51
CA SER A 87 3.91 -7.49 14.37
C SER A 87 4.93 -7.92 13.31
N GLU A 88 5.75 -6.99 12.82
CA GLU A 88 6.84 -7.30 11.89
C GLU A 88 7.78 -8.38 12.42
N GLU A 89 8.11 -8.32 13.71
CA GLU A 89 8.95 -9.30 14.39
C GLU A 89 8.34 -10.70 14.32
N GLN A 90 7.04 -10.84 14.62
CA GLN A 90 6.34 -12.13 14.52
C GLN A 90 6.30 -12.68 13.10
N VAL A 91 6.26 -11.81 12.08
CA VAL A 91 6.34 -12.23 10.68
C VAL A 91 7.74 -12.70 10.31
N ARG A 92 8.79 -11.98 10.74
CA ARG A 92 10.19 -12.37 10.54
C ARG A 92 10.49 -13.72 11.22
N ASP A 93 10.04 -13.91 12.45
CA ASP A 93 10.20 -15.17 13.18
C ASP A 93 9.49 -16.32 12.48
N ALA A 94 8.28 -16.09 11.96
CA ALA A 94 7.56 -17.08 11.18
C ALA A 94 8.30 -17.41 9.87
N ALA A 95 8.85 -16.41 9.18
CA ALA A 95 9.63 -16.62 7.96
C ALA A 95 10.90 -17.46 8.23
N LEU A 96 11.63 -17.16 9.30
CA LEU A 96 12.80 -17.93 9.75
C LEU A 96 12.41 -19.37 10.12
N LYS A 97 11.38 -19.53 10.97
CA LYS A 97 10.89 -20.85 11.42
C LYS A 97 10.43 -21.74 10.26
N ASN A 98 9.86 -21.16 9.22
CA ASN A 98 9.41 -21.88 8.03
C ASN A 98 10.49 -21.97 6.92
N GLY A 99 11.73 -21.57 7.22
CA GLY A 99 12.86 -21.73 6.29
C GLY A 99 12.83 -20.84 5.05
N LEU A 100 12.07 -19.74 5.06
CA LEU A 100 12.09 -18.76 3.97
C LEU A 100 13.46 -18.05 3.90
N VAL A 101 14.07 -17.84 5.07
CA VAL A 101 15.44 -17.36 5.25
C VAL A 101 16.16 -18.28 6.25
N ASP A 102 17.49 -18.28 6.24
CA ASP A 102 18.32 -19.05 7.20
C ASP A 102 18.73 -18.25 8.45
N SER A 103 18.70 -16.93 8.37
CA SER A 103 19.04 -16.00 9.43
C SER A 103 18.36 -14.66 9.17
N LEU A 104 18.19 -13.85 10.22
CA LEU A 104 17.77 -12.45 10.10
C LEU A 104 18.97 -11.48 9.98
N GLU A 105 20.18 -12.00 10.18
CA GLU A 105 21.41 -11.23 10.21
C GLU A 105 22.07 -11.14 8.83
N GLY A 106 22.73 -10.01 8.57
CA GLY A 106 23.47 -9.79 7.33
C GLY A 106 22.60 -9.42 6.13
N ASP A 107 23.22 -9.46 4.96
CA ASP A 107 22.60 -9.11 3.69
C ASP A 107 22.19 -10.38 2.94
N ALA A 108 21.10 -10.29 2.19
CA ALA A 108 20.56 -11.37 1.39
C ALA A 108 21.28 -11.48 0.03
N ALA A 109 21.45 -12.71 -0.42
CA ALA A 109 21.95 -13.07 -1.74
C ALA A 109 20.82 -13.62 -2.64
N TYR A 110 21.13 -13.90 -3.92
CA TYR A 110 20.13 -14.38 -4.90
C TYR A 110 19.50 -15.71 -4.47
N GLU A 111 20.26 -16.56 -3.80
CA GLU A 111 19.80 -17.82 -3.22
C GLU A 111 18.75 -17.59 -2.13
N ASP A 112 18.93 -16.56 -1.30
CA ASP A 112 17.98 -16.24 -0.23
C ASP A 112 16.65 -15.80 -0.84
N VAL A 113 16.67 -14.98 -1.90
CA VAL A 113 15.46 -14.55 -2.62
C VAL A 113 14.77 -15.73 -3.32
N SER A 114 15.55 -16.58 -4.00
CA SER A 114 15.06 -17.80 -4.66
C SER A 114 14.39 -18.72 -3.63
N ARG A 115 15.02 -18.91 -2.46
CA ARG A 115 14.46 -19.68 -1.34
C ARG A 115 13.14 -19.06 -0.84
N ALA A 116 13.16 -17.78 -0.53
CA ALA A 116 12.06 -17.08 0.10
C ALA A 116 10.78 -17.05 -0.77
N TYR A 117 10.89 -16.82 -2.08
CA TYR A 117 9.73 -16.68 -2.96
C TYR A 117 9.40 -17.93 -3.77
N PHE A 118 10.42 -18.73 -4.13
CA PHE A 118 10.32 -19.84 -5.08
C PHE A 118 10.75 -21.19 -4.50
N GLY A 119 11.00 -21.27 -3.19
CA GLY A 119 11.45 -22.51 -2.55
C GLY A 119 12.81 -23.00 -3.06
N GLY A 120 13.66 -22.09 -3.56
CA GLY A 120 15.02 -22.37 -4.04
C GLY A 120 15.08 -22.90 -5.47
N GLN A 121 13.94 -22.93 -6.18
CA GLN A 121 13.85 -23.49 -7.53
C GLN A 121 14.08 -22.45 -8.62
N ALA A 122 14.04 -21.15 -8.29
CA ALA A 122 14.31 -20.10 -9.27
C ALA A 122 15.82 -20.03 -9.59
N PRO A 123 16.18 -19.74 -10.85
CA PRO A 123 17.59 -19.60 -11.25
C PRO A 123 18.35 -18.59 -10.38
N VAL A 124 19.57 -18.95 -9.99
CA VAL A 124 20.46 -18.07 -9.22
C VAL A 124 21.50 -17.52 -10.19
N GLU A 125 21.31 -16.28 -10.65
CA GLU A 125 22.15 -15.70 -11.72
C GLU A 125 23.61 -15.51 -11.30
N LYS A 126 23.83 -15.07 -10.06
CA LYS A 126 25.15 -14.76 -9.50
C LYS A 126 25.26 -15.37 -8.10
N PRO A 127 25.64 -16.65 -8.00
CA PRO A 127 25.68 -17.33 -6.71
C PRO A 127 26.59 -16.62 -5.70
N GLY A 128 26.13 -16.55 -4.44
CA GLY A 128 26.81 -15.88 -3.32
C GLY A 128 26.86 -14.36 -3.41
N THR A 129 26.31 -13.75 -4.46
CA THR A 129 26.30 -12.30 -4.63
C THR A 129 25.13 -11.70 -3.86
N LYS A 130 25.44 -10.74 -2.97
CA LYS A 130 24.44 -9.94 -2.25
C LYS A 130 23.69 -9.03 -3.21
N LEU A 131 22.40 -8.80 -2.94
CA LEU A 131 21.59 -7.88 -3.73
C LEU A 131 21.40 -6.54 -3.04
N THR A 132 21.20 -5.52 -3.85
CA THR A 132 20.46 -4.33 -3.49
C THR A 132 18.95 -4.57 -3.53
N ARG A 133 18.18 -3.66 -2.95
CA ARG A 133 16.71 -3.71 -3.00
C ARG A 133 16.16 -3.51 -4.41
N ALA A 134 16.85 -2.73 -5.25
CA ALA A 134 16.52 -2.60 -6.66
C ALA A 134 16.71 -3.93 -7.42
N GLU A 135 17.83 -4.62 -7.19
CA GLU A 135 18.10 -5.90 -7.84
C GLU A 135 17.09 -6.99 -7.43
N LEU A 136 16.61 -6.98 -6.18
CA LEU A 136 15.47 -7.82 -5.78
C LEU A 136 14.24 -7.55 -6.66
N ALA A 137 13.86 -6.28 -6.84
CA ALA A 137 12.68 -5.93 -7.61
C ALA A 137 12.79 -6.42 -9.07
N VAL A 138 13.95 -6.21 -9.69
CA VAL A 138 14.27 -6.71 -11.03
C VAL A 138 14.16 -8.24 -11.09
N TYR A 139 14.76 -8.94 -10.12
CA TYR A 139 14.74 -10.40 -10.05
C TYR A 139 13.32 -10.95 -9.91
N LEU A 140 12.53 -10.41 -8.99
CA LEU A 140 11.14 -10.82 -8.79
C LEU A 140 10.29 -10.55 -10.03
N ARG A 141 10.44 -9.37 -10.65
CA ARG A 141 9.73 -9.04 -11.89
C ARG A 141 10.02 -10.03 -13.00
N LYS A 142 11.31 -10.32 -13.25
CA LYS A 142 11.76 -11.25 -14.30
C LYS A 142 11.09 -12.61 -14.18
N HIS A 143 11.02 -13.14 -12.95
CA HIS A 143 10.52 -14.49 -12.70
C HIS A 143 9.04 -14.55 -12.31
N ALA A 144 8.34 -13.41 -12.19
CA ALA A 144 6.98 -13.35 -11.64
C ALA A 144 5.96 -14.21 -12.41
N GLN A 145 6.10 -14.28 -13.74
CA GLN A 145 5.21 -15.05 -14.63
C GLN A 145 5.76 -16.43 -15.03
N GLU A 146 6.96 -16.79 -14.59
CA GLU A 146 7.56 -18.08 -14.93
C GLU A 146 7.02 -19.18 -14.01
N PRO A 147 6.65 -20.36 -14.55
CA PRO A 147 6.12 -21.47 -13.75
C PRO A 147 7.23 -22.23 -13.02
N ILE A 148 7.91 -21.55 -12.10
CA ILE A 148 9.02 -22.11 -11.33
C ILE A 148 8.47 -23.07 -10.26
N GLY A 149 8.93 -24.31 -10.26
CA GLY A 149 8.35 -25.36 -9.42
C GLY A 149 6.88 -25.65 -9.73
N GLY A 150 6.45 -25.40 -10.97
CA GLY A 150 5.10 -25.66 -11.44
C GLY A 150 4.06 -24.58 -11.13
N GLN A 151 4.47 -23.44 -10.55
CA GLN A 151 3.55 -22.34 -10.22
C GLN A 151 4.20 -20.98 -10.50
N LYS A 152 3.43 -20.00 -10.99
CA LYS A 152 3.90 -18.61 -11.11
C LYS A 152 3.78 -17.89 -9.77
N LEU A 153 4.66 -16.93 -9.52
CA LEU A 153 4.61 -16.12 -8.30
C LEU A 153 3.25 -15.44 -8.13
N LEU A 154 2.71 -14.93 -9.24
CA LEU A 154 1.47 -14.16 -9.25
C LEU A 154 0.20 -15.01 -9.12
N ASP A 155 0.28 -16.32 -9.42
CA ASP A 155 -0.86 -17.23 -9.27
C ASP A 155 -1.28 -17.33 -7.80
N LYS A 156 -0.31 -17.32 -6.86
CA LYS A 156 -0.60 -17.33 -5.41
C LYS A 156 -1.36 -16.08 -4.94
N LEU A 157 -1.23 -14.98 -5.68
CA LEU A 157 -1.89 -13.72 -5.41
C LEU A 157 -3.21 -13.57 -6.17
N GLY A 158 -3.54 -14.52 -7.05
CA GLY A 158 -4.70 -14.41 -7.94
C GLY A 158 -4.58 -13.22 -8.91
N ILE A 159 -3.35 -12.86 -9.27
CA ILE A 159 -3.04 -11.75 -10.17
C ILE A 159 -2.70 -12.30 -11.56
N THR A 160 -3.27 -11.71 -12.59
CA THR A 160 -2.96 -12.03 -13.99
C THR A 160 -2.69 -10.76 -14.79
N ALA A 161 -2.04 -10.91 -15.95
CA ALA A 161 -1.96 -9.82 -16.91
C ALA A 161 -3.37 -9.36 -17.30
N GLY A 162 -3.56 -8.04 -17.36
CA GLY A 162 -4.81 -7.40 -17.74
C GLY A 162 -4.79 -6.88 -19.18
N PRO A 163 -5.81 -6.11 -19.58
CA PRO A 163 -5.90 -5.50 -20.90
C PRO A 163 -4.85 -4.39 -21.10
N SER A 164 -4.38 -4.23 -22.34
CA SER A 164 -3.66 -3.04 -22.80
C SER A 164 -4.47 -2.32 -23.88
N GLY A 165 -4.09 -1.09 -24.22
CA GLY A 165 -4.73 -0.28 -25.24
C GLY A 165 -5.32 1.03 -24.70
N VAL A 166 -6.11 1.69 -25.55
CA VAL A 166 -6.67 3.02 -25.26
C VAL A 166 -7.80 2.93 -24.22
N ILE A 167 -7.74 3.79 -23.22
CA ILE A 167 -8.82 4.04 -22.28
C ILE A 167 -9.87 4.90 -23.00
N SER A 168 -10.95 4.30 -23.45
CA SER A 168 -11.99 5.03 -24.20
C SER A 168 -12.92 5.82 -23.29
N LYS A 169 -12.97 5.50 -21.99
CA LYS A 169 -13.83 6.18 -21.02
C LYS A 169 -13.32 5.97 -19.60
N VAL A 170 -13.43 7.01 -18.78
CA VAL A 170 -13.27 6.92 -17.31
C VAL A 170 -14.58 7.32 -16.64
N THR A 171 -15.03 6.50 -15.68
CA THR A 171 -16.21 6.81 -14.87
C THR A 171 -15.88 6.71 -13.38
N SER A 172 -16.60 7.48 -12.58
CA SER A 172 -16.51 7.44 -11.13
C SER A 172 -17.90 7.38 -10.53
N SER A 173 -18.12 6.50 -9.56
CA SER A 173 -19.31 6.46 -8.72
C SER A 173 -18.91 6.61 -7.26
N GLN A 174 -19.84 7.04 -6.40
CA GLN A 174 -19.63 6.96 -4.95
C GLN A 174 -20.06 5.59 -4.46
N ALA A 175 -19.21 4.94 -3.65
CA ALA A 175 -19.57 3.75 -2.89
C ALA A 175 -19.59 4.09 -1.39
N GLY A 176 -20.50 3.49 -0.63
CA GLY A 176 -20.75 3.82 0.77
C GLY A 176 -21.83 4.88 0.95
N GLU A 177 -22.07 5.28 2.20
CA GLU A 177 -23.14 6.21 2.58
C GLU A 177 -22.60 7.40 3.38
N GLY A 178 -23.22 8.58 3.18
CA GLY A 178 -22.93 9.78 3.96
C GLY A 178 -21.45 10.21 3.88
N SER A 179 -20.86 10.52 5.02
CA SER A 179 -19.46 10.97 5.15
C SER A 179 -18.42 9.87 4.88
N SER A 180 -18.84 8.61 4.75
CA SER A 180 -17.96 7.48 4.44
C SER A 180 -18.00 7.11 2.95
N ALA A 181 -18.71 7.87 2.13
CA ALA A 181 -18.72 7.69 0.70
C ALA A 181 -17.32 7.94 0.10
N TYR A 182 -16.86 7.03 -0.75
CA TYR A 182 -15.58 7.13 -1.45
C TYR A 182 -15.75 6.91 -2.95
N PRO A 183 -14.91 7.56 -3.78
CA PRO A 183 -14.97 7.36 -5.22
C PRO A 183 -14.47 5.96 -5.58
N VAL A 184 -15.26 5.26 -6.38
CA VAL A 184 -14.87 4.03 -7.09
C VAL A 184 -14.75 4.36 -8.56
N TYR A 185 -13.58 4.09 -9.11
CA TYR A 185 -13.28 4.37 -10.51
C TYR A 185 -13.42 3.12 -11.37
N ARG A 186 -13.88 3.32 -12.59
CA ARG A 186 -13.96 2.30 -13.63
C ARG A 186 -13.44 2.87 -14.94
N VAL A 187 -12.73 2.04 -15.70
CA VAL A 187 -12.17 2.41 -17.00
C VAL A 187 -12.65 1.45 -18.08
N VAL A 188 -12.85 1.96 -19.29
CA VAL A 188 -13.23 1.15 -20.45
C VAL A 188 -12.03 0.98 -21.37
N ILE A 189 -11.64 -0.27 -21.62
CA ILE A 189 -10.49 -0.65 -22.46
C ILE A 189 -10.97 -1.74 -23.43
N GLY A 190 -10.82 -1.52 -24.74
CA GLY A 190 -11.30 -2.46 -25.76
C GLY A 190 -12.81 -2.75 -25.68
N GLY A 191 -13.61 -1.75 -25.28
CA GLY A 191 -15.07 -1.88 -25.12
C GLY A 191 -15.54 -2.63 -23.87
N ARG A 192 -14.63 -3.09 -23.00
CA ARG A 192 -14.95 -3.74 -21.72
C ARG A 192 -14.62 -2.81 -20.55
N GLU A 193 -15.52 -2.79 -19.57
CA GLU A 193 -15.33 -2.04 -18.34
C GLU A 193 -14.54 -2.87 -17.30
N TYR A 194 -13.61 -2.20 -16.61
CA TYR A 194 -12.80 -2.75 -15.53
C TYR A 194 -12.89 -1.83 -14.32
N GLY A 195 -13.07 -2.41 -13.13
CA GLY A 195 -12.91 -1.67 -11.87
C GLY A 195 -11.45 -1.32 -11.65
N VAL A 196 -11.19 -0.17 -11.04
CA VAL A 196 -9.86 0.18 -10.55
C VAL A 196 -9.83 -0.12 -9.05
N SER A 197 -8.79 -0.81 -8.58
CA SER A 197 -8.69 -1.14 -7.16
C SER A 197 -8.61 0.12 -6.29
N PRO A 198 -8.92 0.06 -4.97
CA PRO A 198 -8.86 1.24 -4.11
C PRO A 198 -7.46 1.87 -3.99
N HIS A 199 -6.40 1.09 -4.15
CA HIS A 199 -5.01 1.56 -4.03
C HIS A 199 -4.18 1.11 -5.22
N PRO A 200 -4.59 1.49 -6.45
CA PRO A 200 -3.88 1.06 -7.63
C PRO A 200 -2.51 1.73 -7.67
N LYS A 201 -1.58 1.11 -8.38
CA LYS A 201 -0.28 1.72 -8.67
C LYS A 201 -0.19 2.07 -10.14
N ALA A 202 0.13 3.32 -10.40
CA ALA A 202 0.29 3.85 -11.75
C ALA A 202 1.76 4.06 -12.10
N LEU A 203 2.07 3.91 -13.40
CA LEU A 203 3.32 4.34 -14.00
C LEU A 203 3.01 5.27 -15.16
N TYR A 204 3.69 6.41 -15.21
CA TYR A 204 3.60 7.40 -16.30
C TYR A 204 2.22 8.04 -16.46
N GLY A 205 1.47 8.13 -15.36
CA GLY A 205 0.17 8.79 -15.30
C GLY A 205 -0.03 9.57 -14.00
N PRO A 206 -0.79 10.67 -14.02
CA PRO A 206 -1.15 11.42 -12.82
C PRO A 206 -2.11 10.61 -11.94
N ALA A 207 -2.19 10.93 -10.65
CA ALA A 207 -3.11 10.25 -9.74
C ALA A 207 -4.59 10.48 -10.08
N ASP A 208 -4.92 11.57 -10.78
CA ASP A 208 -6.27 11.85 -11.24
C ASP A 208 -6.62 11.05 -12.50
N LEU A 209 -7.35 9.95 -12.30
CA LEU A 209 -7.81 9.06 -13.36
C LEU A 209 -8.68 9.74 -14.41
N LYS A 210 -9.35 10.86 -14.10
CA LYS A 210 -10.21 11.54 -15.08
C LYS A 210 -9.41 12.08 -16.27
N GLN A 211 -8.12 12.30 -16.09
CA GLN A 211 -7.21 12.77 -17.15
C GLN A 211 -6.78 11.65 -18.11
N TRP A 212 -7.13 10.40 -17.80
CA TRP A 212 -6.64 9.23 -18.53
C TRP A 212 -7.52 8.83 -19.72
N GLU A 213 -8.68 9.47 -19.92
CA GLU A 213 -9.50 9.24 -21.10
C GLU A 213 -8.71 9.61 -22.38
N GLY A 214 -8.74 8.73 -23.37
CA GLY A 214 -7.97 8.84 -24.60
C GLY A 214 -6.49 8.45 -24.49
N LYS A 215 -6.02 8.02 -23.31
CA LYS A 215 -4.62 7.59 -23.09
C LYS A 215 -4.45 6.08 -23.28
N THR A 216 -3.25 5.66 -23.65
CA THR A 216 -2.89 4.27 -23.91
C THR A 216 -2.24 3.64 -22.68
N LEU A 217 -2.78 2.50 -22.26
CA LEU A 217 -2.15 1.59 -21.31
C LEU A 217 -1.23 0.63 -22.06
N ALA A 218 0.05 0.64 -21.73
CA ALA A 218 1.03 -0.30 -22.25
C ALA A 218 0.93 -1.66 -21.56
N GLU A 219 0.64 -1.66 -20.25
CA GLU A 219 0.62 -2.87 -19.45
C GLU A 219 -0.31 -2.69 -18.24
N THR A 220 -1.09 -3.73 -17.92
CA THR A 220 -1.89 -3.76 -16.70
C THR A 220 -1.86 -5.11 -16.02
N TRP A 221 -2.21 -5.12 -14.74
CA TRP A 221 -2.37 -6.32 -13.94
C TRP A 221 -3.66 -6.26 -13.16
N ILE A 222 -4.39 -7.37 -13.18
CA ILE A 222 -5.71 -7.48 -12.57
C ILE A 222 -5.71 -8.54 -11.48
N SER A 223 -6.44 -8.27 -10.39
CA SER A 223 -6.85 -9.30 -9.44
C SER A 223 -8.22 -9.84 -9.80
N GLY A 224 -8.53 -11.05 -9.34
CA GLY A 224 -9.88 -11.60 -9.46
C GLY A 224 -10.32 -11.84 -10.91
N ALA A 225 -9.37 -12.13 -11.81
CA ALA A 225 -9.63 -12.34 -13.24
C ALA A 225 -10.68 -13.44 -13.52
N ASN A 226 -10.75 -14.46 -12.64
CA ASN A 226 -11.73 -15.54 -12.70
C ASN A 226 -13.00 -15.27 -11.86
N GLY A 227 -13.09 -14.09 -11.23
CA GLY A 227 -14.23 -13.64 -10.45
C GLY A 227 -15.20 -12.79 -11.27
N THR A 228 -16.28 -12.35 -10.64
CA THR A 228 -17.34 -11.55 -11.29
C THR A 228 -16.96 -10.09 -11.52
N ALA A 229 -15.89 -9.59 -10.88
CA ALA A 229 -15.45 -8.20 -10.97
C ALA A 229 -13.91 -8.13 -10.91
N PRO A 230 -13.20 -8.24 -12.05
CA PRO A 230 -11.76 -8.03 -12.08
C PRO A 230 -11.42 -6.56 -11.77
N GLU A 231 -10.38 -6.36 -10.97
CA GLU A 231 -9.92 -5.02 -10.58
C GLU A 231 -8.48 -4.78 -11.04
N LEU A 232 -8.24 -3.63 -11.67
CA LEU A 232 -6.93 -3.17 -12.07
C LEU A 232 -6.11 -2.77 -10.83
N GLN A 233 -4.97 -3.43 -10.65
CA GLN A 233 -4.03 -3.21 -9.54
C GLN A 233 -2.82 -2.39 -9.97
N VAL A 234 -2.29 -2.67 -11.17
CA VAL A 234 -1.16 -1.96 -11.77
C VAL A 234 -1.61 -1.42 -13.12
N LEU A 235 -1.31 -0.14 -13.38
CA LEU A 235 -1.64 0.53 -14.63
C LEU A 235 -0.41 1.28 -15.13
N LYS A 236 0.25 0.75 -16.16
CA LYS A 236 1.38 1.41 -16.82
C LYS A 236 0.91 2.02 -18.12
N LEU A 237 0.99 3.35 -18.21
CA LEU A 237 0.69 4.10 -19.42
C LEU A 237 1.92 4.15 -20.32
N GLU A 238 1.71 4.41 -21.61
CA GLU A 238 2.84 4.80 -22.48
C GLU A 238 3.45 6.12 -21.99
N LYS A 239 4.79 6.20 -22.06
CA LYS A 239 5.57 7.37 -21.62
C LYS A 239 5.22 8.61 -22.46
N GLY A 240 5.25 9.78 -21.83
CA GLY A 240 5.11 11.07 -22.54
C GLY A 240 3.68 11.46 -22.91
N GLN A 241 2.67 10.76 -22.39
CA GLN A 241 1.26 11.05 -22.67
C GLN A 241 0.67 12.21 -21.85
N PHE A 242 1.38 12.68 -20.82
CA PHE A 242 1.00 13.78 -19.96
C PHE A 242 2.13 14.81 -19.88
N GLY A 243 1.76 16.10 -19.76
CA GLY A 243 2.71 17.17 -19.48
C GLY A 243 3.26 17.09 -18.05
N SER A 244 4.40 17.73 -17.81
CA SER A 244 5.04 17.79 -16.48
C SER A 244 4.13 18.37 -15.41
N GLU A 245 3.35 19.41 -15.73
CA GLU A 245 2.42 20.07 -14.80
C GLU A 245 1.39 19.10 -14.21
N ALA A 246 0.83 18.20 -15.04
CA ALA A 246 -0.14 17.20 -14.57
C ALA A 246 0.50 16.18 -13.62
N MET A 247 1.76 15.80 -13.90
CA MET A 247 2.53 14.88 -13.06
C MET A 247 2.96 15.53 -11.75
N GLU A 248 3.32 16.81 -11.75
CA GLU A 248 3.72 17.57 -10.57
C GLU A 248 2.52 17.88 -9.66
N ALA A 249 1.37 18.25 -10.22
CA ALA A 249 0.14 18.45 -9.46
C ALA A 249 -0.25 17.17 -8.68
N SER A 250 0.00 16.01 -9.27
CA SER A 250 -0.19 14.71 -8.60
C SER A 250 0.73 14.52 -7.39
N ALA A 251 1.97 15.00 -7.46
CA ALA A 251 2.92 14.91 -6.36
C ALA A 251 2.57 15.88 -5.22
N ALA A 252 2.20 17.11 -5.57
CA ALA A 252 1.83 18.16 -4.62
C ALA A 252 0.52 17.83 -3.85
N ALA A 253 -0.48 17.28 -4.53
CA ALA A 253 -1.74 16.90 -3.89
C ALA A 253 -1.54 15.82 -2.80
N HIS A 254 -0.60 14.90 -3.00
CA HIS A 254 -0.24 13.89 -1.99
C HIS A 254 0.53 14.49 -0.81
N ALA A 255 1.38 15.50 -1.02
CA ALA A 255 2.14 16.14 0.05
C ALA A 255 1.23 16.84 1.09
N HIS A 256 0.14 17.47 0.65
CA HIS A 256 -0.78 18.22 1.52
C HIS A 256 -1.69 17.35 2.42
N HIS A 257 -1.83 16.06 2.13
CA HIS A 257 -2.59 15.13 2.99
C HIS A 257 -1.75 14.53 4.13
N HIS A 258 -0.48 14.91 4.25
CA HIS A 258 0.45 14.36 5.25
C HIS A 258 0.88 15.35 6.34
N ASP A 259 0.44 16.62 6.29
CA ASP A 259 0.55 17.58 7.40
C ASP A 259 -0.52 17.33 8.49
N GLU A 260 -0.73 16.07 8.86
CA GLU A 260 -1.37 15.71 10.13
C GLU A 260 -0.25 15.52 11.16
N PRO A 261 -0.35 16.11 12.37
CA PRO A 261 0.77 16.14 13.30
C PRO A 261 1.15 14.72 13.74
N SER A 262 2.36 14.31 13.34
CA SER A 262 3.05 13.18 13.94
C SER A 262 3.12 13.38 15.45
N VAL A 263 2.50 12.48 16.21
CA VAL A 263 2.74 12.38 17.65
C VAL A 263 4.15 11.82 17.84
N THR A 264 5.15 12.68 17.71
CA THR A 264 6.53 12.38 18.10
C THR A 264 6.64 12.54 19.60
N SER A 265 7.01 11.44 20.25
CA SER A 265 7.49 11.36 21.62
C SER A 265 8.56 12.42 21.92
N GLY A 266 8.35 13.20 22.99
CA GLY A 266 9.41 13.98 23.63
C GLY A 266 9.11 15.46 23.79
N GLY A 267 8.23 15.80 24.72
CA GLY A 267 7.99 17.18 25.17
C GLY A 267 6.54 17.35 25.59
N PHE A 268 6.25 17.22 26.89
CA PHE A 268 4.92 17.42 27.47
C PHE A 268 4.31 18.76 27.03
N PRO A 269 3.21 18.78 26.25
CA PRO A 269 2.34 19.93 26.17
C PRO A 269 1.34 19.82 27.33
N VAL A 270 1.22 20.91 28.09
CA VAL A 270 0.24 21.06 29.17
C VAL A 270 -1.16 21.04 28.57
N LEU A 271 -1.75 19.86 28.39
CA LEU A 271 -3.17 19.66 28.11
C LEU A 271 -3.58 18.23 28.53
N PRO A 272 -3.66 17.98 29.86
CA PRO A 272 -4.75 17.17 30.38
C PRO A 272 -5.41 17.78 31.63
N LEU A 273 -5.23 19.07 31.90
CA LEU A 273 -5.85 19.72 33.06
C LEU A 273 -7.32 20.10 32.82
N VAL A 274 -7.71 20.48 31.60
CA VAL A 274 -9.09 20.91 31.31
C VAL A 274 -10.05 19.70 31.25
N ALA A 275 -9.61 18.57 30.68
CA ALA A 275 -10.43 17.35 30.61
C ALA A 275 -10.58 16.67 31.99
N ALA A 276 -9.54 16.68 32.83
CA ALA A 276 -9.62 16.17 34.19
C ALA A 276 -10.47 17.06 35.11
N LEU A 277 -10.41 18.39 34.95
CA LEU A 277 -11.26 19.33 35.69
C LEU A 277 -12.74 19.24 35.26
N LEU A 278 -13.02 19.03 33.98
CA LEU A 278 -14.38 18.78 33.48
C LEU A 278 -14.92 17.42 33.95
N GLY A 279 -14.08 16.38 33.96
CA GLY A 279 -14.43 15.06 34.50
C GLY A 279 -14.73 15.09 36.00
N ALA A 280 -13.90 15.76 36.80
CA ALA A 280 -14.09 15.90 38.25
C ALA A 280 -15.34 16.73 38.60
N GLY A 281 -15.62 17.80 37.84
CA GLY A 281 -16.83 18.62 38.01
C GLY A 281 -18.12 17.84 37.72
N ILE A 282 -18.12 16.98 36.71
CA ILE A 282 -19.26 16.11 36.34
C ILE A 282 -19.50 15.03 37.42
N VAL A 283 -18.43 14.42 37.94
CA VAL A 283 -18.53 13.42 39.02
C VAL A 283 -19.03 14.06 40.32
N PHE A 284 -18.54 15.24 40.69
CA PHE A 284 -18.98 15.97 41.89
C PHE A 284 -20.46 16.37 41.83
N TRP A 285 -20.95 16.81 40.66
CA TRP A 285 -22.36 17.17 40.45
C TRP A 285 -23.30 15.96 40.49
N LEU A 286 -22.89 14.82 39.93
CA LEU A 286 -23.66 13.57 39.95
C LEU A 286 -23.77 12.96 41.36
N VAL A 287 -22.74 13.09 42.20
CA VAL A 287 -22.75 12.58 43.58
C VAL A 287 -23.59 13.45 44.51
N ARG A 288 -23.61 14.78 44.32
CA ARG A 288 -24.38 15.71 45.17
C ARG A 288 -25.88 15.74 44.82
N GLY A 289 -26.24 15.56 43.54
CA GLY A 289 -27.64 15.52 43.09
C GLY A 289 -28.45 14.33 43.64
N LYS A 290 -27.79 13.24 44.07
CA LYS A 290 -28.46 12.08 44.70
C LYS A 290 -28.78 12.28 46.18
N LYS A 291 -28.23 13.30 46.85
CA LYS A 291 -28.47 13.53 48.30
C LYS A 291 -29.65 14.45 48.64
N PHE A 292 -30.32 15.02 47.64
CA PHE A 292 -31.47 15.94 47.85
C PHE A 292 -32.79 15.42 47.26
N SER A 293 -32.88 14.12 46.96
CA SER A 293 -34.15 13.48 46.61
C SER A 293 -34.52 12.48 47.69
N LYS A 294 -35.06 13.01 48.80
CA LYS A 294 -36.05 12.42 49.69
C LYS A 294 -36.77 13.55 50.40
#